data_AF-A0A2V9JAX5-F1
#
_entry.id   AF-A0A2V9JAX5-F1
#
_cell.length_a   1.000
_cell.length_b   1.000
_cell.length_c   1.000
_cell.angle_alpha   90.00
_cell.angle_beta   90.00
_cell.angle_gamma   90.00
#
_symmetry.space_group_name_H-M   'P 1'
#
loop_
_entity.id
_entity.type
_entity.pdbx_description
1 polymer ?
#
loop_
_entity_poly.entity_id
_entity_poly.type
_entity_poly.pdbx_seq_one_letter_code
_entity_poly.pdbx_strand_id
1 'polypeptide(L)'
;MALVRALACAAPGCCQPCGRSPEANYAGHRWARFCDDARCVTRAPFRRLGSISFDTGPFRLHRGFISPFDRGTKVPGAAGDRRDNYGAGASALYSFARPALFHARNDCRQYSGDRGHHSSDGQTPTACGTWARDGQGRKFAMDVDRAANPLEEAGRPFAVSLVVPVRNEASSIGALLESIQGQTLPPDEIVFVDGGSKDDTVRQLRRAAREDERIRLIEAGDATPGRGRNVGITAAKNEWIALTDAGTRPERTWLERLVDEVRRDTSLQVVFGHYEPVIVSFFERCAALAYVSPAQRRPGGMMRGPSIASALLRRSVWRAAGGFPDLRAAEDLIFMEAINHHGFTIGWAPGAVIWWQLQPSLGRTIRKFVSYSRHNVRAGRQRYWHYGLARLYLACVPFIALGLMHSLFWLAVPALGALARVAKNIWDRRESRSLLWALNPFQFAGVGVVMTCIDFATFWGWVEALHRPRSAGSSPPAGERDLMAGGKG
;
A
#
# COMPACT_ATOMS: atom_id res chain seq x y z
N MET A 1 63.32 40.71 -13.88
CA MET A 1 63.43 39.74 -15.00
C MET A 1 62.04 39.66 -15.64
N ALA A 2 61.75 40.48 -16.67
CA ALA A 2 61.81 40.09 -18.10
C ALA A 2 60.83 38.92 -18.40
N LEU A 3 59.86 38.97 -19.32
CA LEU A 3 59.77 39.67 -20.60
C LEU A 3 58.35 39.49 -21.23
N VAL A 4 57.85 40.53 -21.93
CA VAL A 4 57.02 40.54 -23.20
C VAL A 4 55.55 40.06 -23.17
N ARG A 5 54.52 40.92 -23.36
CA ARG A 5 53.96 41.62 -24.58
C ARG A 5 53.43 40.66 -25.67
N ALA A 6 52.12 40.55 -25.84
CA ALA A 6 51.26 41.31 -26.77
C ALA A 6 51.23 40.76 -28.21
N LEU A 7 50.02 40.49 -28.74
CA LEU A 7 49.62 40.79 -30.12
C LEU A 7 48.09 40.72 -30.27
N ALA A 8 47.56 41.78 -30.86
CA ALA A 8 46.17 42.00 -31.26
C ALA A 8 46.07 41.98 -32.80
N CYS A 9 44.83 42.18 -33.29
CA CYS A 9 44.37 42.34 -34.69
C CYS A 9 44.08 41.02 -35.44
N ALA A 10 42.98 40.85 -36.18
CA ALA A 10 42.12 41.83 -36.86
C ALA A 10 40.68 41.31 -37.06
N ALA A 11 39.71 42.23 -37.02
CA ALA A 11 38.41 42.15 -37.71
C ALA A 11 38.51 43.00 -39.01
N PRO A 12 37.57 43.01 -40.00
CA PRO A 12 36.15 43.40 -39.79
C PRO A 12 35.11 42.75 -40.76
N GLY A 13 33.82 42.98 -40.50
CA GLY A 13 32.79 42.85 -41.56
C GLY A 13 31.34 42.69 -41.11
N CYS A 14 30.77 43.76 -40.53
CA CYS A 14 29.41 44.29 -40.74
C CYS A 14 28.18 43.35 -40.91
N CYS A 15 27.28 43.32 -39.91
CA CYS A 15 26.06 44.16 -39.86
C CYS A 15 25.21 43.83 -38.61
N GLN A 16 24.89 44.87 -37.86
CA GLN A 16 24.02 44.96 -36.67
C GLN A 16 22.55 45.27 -37.10
N PRO A 17 21.56 45.54 -36.20
CA PRO A 17 21.38 45.19 -34.78
C PRO A 17 19.92 44.82 -34.38
N CYS A 18 19.76 44.15 -33.24
CA CYS A 18 18.73 44.42 -32.20
C CYS A 18 19.03 43.46 -31.05
N GLY A 19 19.21 43.82 -29.79
CA GLY A 19 19.04 45.07 -29.07
C GLY A 19 18.90 44.67 -27.60
N ARG A 20 19.78 45.19 -26.75
CA ARG A 20 19.80 45.15 -25.26
C ARG A 20 20.40 43.91 -24.57
N SER A 21 21.57 44.17 -24.00
CA SER A 21 22.27 43.54 -22.88
C SER A 21 21.83 44.21 -21.53
N PRO A 22 22.45 43.92 -20.36
CA PRO A 22 22.75 42.62 -19.74
C PRO A 22 22.49 42.56 -18.21
N GLU A 23 22.50 41.31 -17.70
CA GLU A 23 23.08 40.86 -16.40
C GLU A 23 22.63 41.46 -15.05
N ALA A 24 22.11 40.60 -14.15
CA ALA A 24 22.93 40.00 -13.08
C ALA A 24 22.16 38.95 -12.22
N ASN A 25 22.68 37.73 -12.24
CA ASN A 25 22.88 36.77 -11.13
C ASN A 25 21.77 36.48 -10.10
N TYR A 26 21.32 35.22 -10.06
CA TYR A 26 21.56 34.33 -8.91
C TYR A 26 21.57 32.85 -9.33
N ALA A 27 22.53 32.13 -8.75
CA ALA A 27 22.91 30.75 -9.04
C ALA A 27 22.01 29.71 -8.34
N GLY A 28 21.95 28.48 -8.90
CA GLY A 28 21.50 27.31 -8.13
C GLY A 28 20.90 26.15 -8.93
N HIS A 29 21.77 25.40 -9.63
CA HIS A 29 21.62 24.03 -10.15
C HIS A 29 20.75 23.08 -9.27
N ARG A 30 20.13 21.97 -9.71
CA ARG A 30 20.18 21.10 -10.90
C ARG A 30 19.06 20.07 -10.66
N TRP A 31 17.99 19.98 -11.44
CA TRP A 31 17.17 18.76 -11.64
C TRP A 31 16.27 18.99 -12.86
N ALA A 32 16.79 18.73 -14.05
CA ALA A 32 16.00 18.72 -15.27
C ALA A 32 16.43 17.55 -16.15
N ARG A 33 15.41 16.93 -16.77
CA ARG A 33 15.39 15.86 -17.79
C ARG A 33 15.39 14.43 -17.24
N PHE A 34 14.24 13.78 -17.35
CA PHE A 34 14.09 12.51 -18.08
C PHE A 34 12.60 12.30 -18.41
N CYS A 35 12.24 12.52 -19.68
CA CYS A 35 11.10 11.92 -20.36
C CYS A 35 11.58 11.44 -21.74
N ASP A 36 11.10 10.25 -22.10
CA ASP A 36 10.96 9.64 -23.42
C ASP A 36 12.18 9.46 -24.33
N ASP A 37 12.62 8.21 -24.49
CA ASP A 37 12.50 7.50 -25.77
C ASP A 37 13.05 6.07 -25.66
N ALA A 38 12.26 5.06 -26.09
CA ALA A 38 12.74 3.88 -26.82
C ALA A 38 11.60 2.87 -27.06
N ARG A 39 11.02 2.92 -28.27
CA ARG A 39 10.48 1.73 -28.94
C ARG A 39 11.20 1.54 -30.28
N CYS A 40 11.58 0.27 -30.50
CA CYS A 40 11.86 -0.39 -31.78
C CYS A 40 13.05 0.11 -32.63
N VAL A 41 14.03 -0.79 -32.88
CA VAL A 41 14.32 -1.36 -34.21
C VAL A 41 15.10 -2.68 -34.04
N THR A 42 14.65 -3.70 -34.77
CA THR A 42 15.26 -5.03 -34.97
C THR A 42 16.20 -5.09 -36.20
N ARG A 43 17.16 -6.04 -36.15
CA ARG A 43 17.95 -6.70 -37.25
C ARG A 43 19.33 -6.13 -37.67
N ALA A 44 20.39 -6.79 -37.15
CA ALA A 44 21.50 -7.56 -37.82
C ALA A 44 22.37 -6.94 -38.95
N PRO A 45 23.56 -7.50 -39.35
CA PRO A 45 24.48 -8.48 -38.73
C PRO A 45 26.02 -8.16 -38.83
N PHE A 46 26.83 -9.01 -38.18
CA PHE A 46 28.22 -9.45 -38.51
C PHE A 46 29.37 -8.44 -38.79
N ARG A 47 30.44 -8.51 -37.97
CA ARG A 47 31.84 -8.74 -38.42
C ARG A 47 32.78 -9.14 -37.27
N ARG A 48 33.62 -10.15 -37.53
CA ARG A 48 34.73 -10.67 -36.71
C ARG A 48 35.89 -9.67 -36.62
N LEU A 49 36.64 -9.73 -35.52
CA LEU A 49 38.10 -9.52 -35.32
C LEU A 49 38.28 -9.57 -33.78
N GLY A 50 39.23 -10.21 -33.12
CA GLY A 50 40.39 -11.03 -33.43
C GLY A 50 40.93 -11.54 -32.08
N SER A 51 41.55 -12.71 -32.11
CA SER A 51 42.11 -13.50 -30.99
C SER A 51 43.22 -12.80 -30.19
N ILE A 52 43.27 -13.05 -28.88
CA ILE A 52 44.53 -13.23 -28.13
C ILE A 52 44.33 -14.38 -27.13
N SER A 53 45.11 -15.45 -27.32
CA SER A 53 45.26 -16.59 -26.42
C SER A 53 46.51 -16.39 -25.55
N PHE A 54 46.47 -16.85 -24.30
CA PHE A 54 47.67 -17.27 -23.58
C PHE A 54 47.45 -18.68 -23.07
N ASP A 55 48.36 -19.55 -23.49
CA ASP A 55 48.42 -20.98 -23.24
C ASP A 55 49.63 -21.23 -22.34
N THR A 56 49.44 -21.92 -21.22
CA THR A 56 50.47 -22.69 -20.50
C THR A 56 49.79 -23.82 -19.74
N GLY A 57 49.63 -24.98 -20.39
CA GLY A 57 49.56 -26.26 -19.68
C GLY A 57 50.97 -26.80 -19.40
N PRO A 58 51.15 -28.12 -19.16
CA PRO A 58 50.25 -29.08 -18.49
C PRO A 58 51.04 -30.04 -17.57
N PHE A 59 50.40 -30.89 -16.75
CA PHE A 59 50.86 -32.26 -16.39
C PHE A 59 49.72 -33.02 -15.67
N ARG A 60 48.92 -33.83 -16.39
CA ARG A 60 48.94 -35.31 -16.57
C ARG A 60 48.55 -36.14 -15.33
N LEU A 61 47.35 -36.74 -15.33
CA LEU A 61 46.98 -38.14 -15.69
C LEU A 61 47.12 -39.10 -14.47
N HIS A 62 46.18 -40.00 -14.16
CA HIS A 62 45.66 -41.02 -15.08
C HIS A 62 44.42 -41.79 -14.55
N ARG A 63 43.54 -42.16 -15.52
CA ARG A 63 42.81 -43.44 -15.74
C ARG A 63 41.82 -43.95 -14.67
N GLY A 64 40.69 -44.57 -15.02
CA GLY A 64 40.21 -45.13 -16.29
C GLY A 64 38.68 -45.38 -16.21
N PHE A 65 37.91 -45.20 -17.28
CA PHE A 65 37.65 -46.09 -18.43
C PHE A 65 36.34 -46.91 -18.26
N ILE A 66 35.51 -46.87 -19.33
CA ILE A 66 34.49 -47.85 -19.80
C ILE A 66 32.99 -47.59 -19.48
N SER A 67 32.29 -47.13 -20.53
CA SER A 67 30.86 -47.23 -20.93
C SER A 67 30.50 -48.69 -21.35
N PRO A 68 29.29 -49.17 -21.77
CA PRO A 68 28.03 -48.50 -22.15
C PRO A 68 26.72 -49.23 -21.70
N PHE A 69 25.54 -48.67 -21.98
CA PHE A 69 24.50 -49.37 -22.75
C PHE A 69 23.35 -48.44 -23.16
N ASP A 70 22.78 -48.78 -24.31
CA ASP A 70 21.97 -48.00 -25.22
C ASP A 70 20.55 -48.62 -25.36
N ARG A 71 19.64 -47.85 -25.97
CA ARG A 71 18.33 -48.20 -26.58
C ARG A 71 17.05 -48.16 -25.72
N GLY A 72 16.28 -47.10 -25.98
CA GLY A 72 15.07 -47.16 -26.84
C GLY A 72 13.80 -47.80 -26.28
N THR A 73 12.69 -47.04 -26.23
CA THR A 73 11.45 -47.28 -27.04
C THR A 73 10.30 -46.33 -26.66
N LYS A 74 9.33 -46.29 -27.59
CA LYS A 74 8.17 -45.39 -27.77
C LYS A 74 7.07 -45.46 -26.69
N VAL A 75 6.47 -44.29 -26.41
CA VAL A 75 5.04 -43.89 -26.19
C VAL A 75 3.99 -45.02 -26.41
N PRO A 76 2.88 -45.20 -25.62
CA PRO A 76 1.90 -44.16 -25.24
C PRO A 76 1.15 -44.27 -23.88
N GLY A 77 0.55 -43.14 -23.47
CA GLY A 77 -0.77 -43.03 -22.80
C GLY A 77 -1.08 -43.84 -21.53
N ALA A 78 -1.19 -43.17 -20.39
CA ALA A 78 -2.14 -43.54 -19.34
C ALA A 78 -2.44 -42.34 -18.44
N ALA A 79 -3.72 -41.98 -18.38
CA ALA A 79 -4.28 -41.24 -17.26
C ALA A 79 -4.04 -42.04 -15.97
N GLY A 80 -3.53 -41.38 -14.95
CA GLY A 80 -3.22 -41.98 -13.67
C GLY A 80 -3.32 -40.93 -12.58
N ASP A 81 -4.49 -40.89 -11.96
CA ASP A 81 -4.73 -40.36 -10.62
C ASP A 81 -3.59 -40.79 -9.67
N ARG A 82 -2.82 -39.82 -9.17
CA ARG A 82 -1.91 -40.03 -8.04
C ARG A 82 -2.29 -39.11 -6.90
N ARG A 83 -3.09 -39.69 -6.01
CA ARG A 83 -2.93 -39.49 -4.57
C ARG A 83 -1.52 -39.94 -4.20
N ASP A 84 -0.71 -39.01 -3.68
CA ASP A 84 0.44 -39.36 -2.86
C ASP A 84 0.28 -38.67 -1.49
N ASN A 85 -0.09 -39.52 -0.53
CA ASN A 85 0.11 -39.30 0.89
C ASN A 85 1.62 -39.23 1.18
N TYR A 86 2.07 -38.17 1.84
CA TYR A 86 3.25 -38.26 2.70
C TYR A 86 2.94 -37.62 4.05
N GLY A 87 2.88 -38.49 5.06
CA GLY A 87 3.59 -38.33 6.33
C GLY A 87 3.22 -37.13 7.20
N ALA A 88 2.26 -37.34 8.08
CA ALA A 88 2.20 -36.63 9.35
C ALA A 88 3.44 -36.93 10.21
N GLY A 89 4.03 -35.90 10.82
CA GLY A 89 4.99 -36.07 11.91
C GLY A 89 6.07 -34.98 11.99
N ALA A 90 5.73 -33.80 12.55
CA ALA A 90 6.55 -32.99 13.47
C ALA A 90 6.11 -31.51 13.50
N SER A 91 5.23 -31.22 14.48
CA SER A 91 5.12 -30.03 15.32
C SER A 91 5.43 -28.65 14.70
N ALA A 92 4.44 -27.85 14.31
CA ALA A 92 3.59 -27.04 15.19
C ALA A 92 4.40 -26.06 16.06
N LEU A 93 4.65 -24.85 15.53
CA LEU A 93 4.74 -23.58 16.25
C LEU A 93 4.99 -22.44 15.21
N TYR A 94 4.13 -21.42 15.24
CA TYR A 94 4.24 -20.12 14.53
C TYR A 94 3.89 -20.05 13.03
N SER A 95 2.59 -20.15 12.72
CA SER A 95 2.01 -19.53 11.51
C SER A 95 1.38 -18.19 11.90
N PHE A 96 2.00 -17.07 11.52
CA PHE A 96 1.40 -15.74 11.66
C PHE A 96 0.70 -15.36 10.35
N ALA A 97 -0.61 -15.12 10.47
CA ALA A 97 -1.49 -14.42 9.53
C ALA A 97 -1.44 -14.86 8.05
N ARG A 98 -2.14 -15.97 7.74
CA ARG A 98 -2.81 -16.07 6.43
C ARG A 98 -4.17 -15.35 6.55
N PRO A 99 -4.61 -14.58 5.55
CA PRO A 99 -6.02 -14.26 5.41
C PRO A 99 -6.77 -15.59 5.22
N ALA A 100 -7.91 -15.75 5.89
CA ALA A 100 -8.77 -16.90 5.68
C ALA A 100 -9.19 -16.97 4.20
N LEU A 101 -8.57 -17.91 3.47
CA LEU A 101 -9.07 -18.39 2.19
C LEU A 101 -10.22 -19.35 2.50
N PHE A 102 -11.46 -18.86 2.47
CA PHE A 102 -12.61 -19.73 2.32
C PHE A 102 -12.74 -20.07 0.83
N HIS A 103 -12.36 -21.31 0.47
CA HIS A 103 -12.84 -21.92 -0.76
C HIS A 103 -14.31 -22.31 -0.54
N ALA A 104 -15.23 -21.54 -1.13
CA ALA A 104 -16.56 -22.05 -1.40
C ALA A 104 -16.44 -23.09 -2.53
N ARG A 105 -16.59 -24.37 -2.17
CA ARG A 105 -16.87 -25.44 -3.15
C ARG A 105 -18.29 -25.21 -3.68
N ASN A 106 -18.42 -24.86 -4.94
CA ASN A 106 -19.69 -25.00 -5.66
C ASN A 106 -19.83 -26.47 -6.08
N ASP A 107 -20.43 -27.29 -5.22
CA ASP A 107 -21.03 -28.56 -5.65
C ASP A 107 -22.34 -28.25 -6.37
N CYS A 108 -22.26 -27.98 -7.67
CA CYS A 108 -23.42 -28.06 -8.56
C CYS A 108 -23.76 -29.55 -8.75
N ARG A 109 -24.66 -30.08 -7.91
CA ARG A 109 -25.44 -31.27 -8.30
C ARG A 109 -26.44 -30.84 -9.36
N GLN A 110 -26.15 -31.19 -10.60
CA GLN A 110 -27.16 -31.31 -11.66
C GLN A 110 -28.21 -32.32 -11.20
N TYR A 111 -29.43 -31.86 -10.95
CA TYR A 111 -30.62 -32.70 -11.05
C TYR A 111 -31.27 -32.39 -12.39
N SER A 112 -31.10 -33.31 -13.32
CA SER A 112 -31.74 -33.32 -14.63
C SER A 112 -33.09 -34.02 -14.57
N GLY A 113 -34.10 -33.39 -15.17
CA GLY A 113 -35.31 -34.03 -15.71
C GLY A 113 -36.48 -34.17 -14.73
N ASP A 114 -37.74 -34.11 -15.15
CA ASP A 114 -38.33 -33.87 -16.46
C ASP A 114 -39.87 -33.81 -16.26
N ARG A 115 -40.55 -33.19 -17.24
CA ARG A 115 -42.01 -33.28 -17.55
C ARG A 115 -43.06 -32.58 -16.66
N GLY A 116 -43.81 -31.68 -17.30
CA GLY A 116 -45.28 -31.75 -17.24
C GLY A 116 -46.07 -30.44 -17.34
N HIS A 117 -46.69 -30.24 -18.52
CA HIS A 117 -48.00 -29.62 -18.77
C HIS A 117 -48.15 -28.09 -18.98
N HIS A 118 -48.79 -27.80 -20.12
CA HIS A 118 -49.36 -26.53 -20.55
C HIS A 118 -50.42 -25.96 -19.60
N SER A 119 -50.44 -24.64 -19.44
CA SER A 119 -51.57 -23.81 -19.84
C SER A 119 -51.24 -22.32 -19.68
N SER A 120 -51.76 -21.55 -20.63
CA SER A 120 -51.80 -20.10 -20.71
C SER A 120 -52.54 -19.48 -19.53
N ASP A 121 -51.93 -18.52 -18.84
CA ASP A 121 -52.60 -17.29 -18.42
C ASP A 121 -51.57 -16.26 -17.95
N GLY A 122 -51.79 -15.01 -18.38
CA GLY A 122 -50.94 -13.88 -18.04
C GLY A 122 -51.06 -13.52 -16.56
N GLN A 123 -49.95 -13.58 -15.84
CA GLN A 123 -49.66 -12.76 -14.66
C GLN A 123 -48.17 -12.86 -14.33
N THR A 124 -47.53 -11.71 -14.24
CA THR A 124 -46.16 -11.55 -13.74
C THR A 124 -46.07 -12.07 -12.30
N PRO A 125 -45.04 -12.84 -11.90
CA PRO A 125 -44.85 -13.18 -10.49
C PRO A 125 -44.41 -11.91 -9.76
N THR A 126 -45.30 -11.39 -8.92
CA THR A 126 -45.01 -10.31 -7.98
C THR A 126 -43.97 -10.81 -6.98
N ALA A 127 -42.90 -10.04 -6.80
CA ALA A 127 -41.82 -10.36 -5.88
C ALA A 127 -42.36 -10.60 -4.46
N CYS A 128 -41.89 -11.67 -3.82
CA CYS A 128 -42.13 -11.95 -2.42
C CYS A 128 -41.46 -10.85 -1.57
N GLY A 129 -42.26 -9.88 -1.11
CA GLY A 129 -41.77 -8.75 -0.32
C GLY A 129 -41.34 -9.19 1.08
N THR A 130 -40.13 -8.80 1.48
CA THR A 130 -39.63 -8.91 2.85
C THR A 130 -40.26 -7.83 3.73
N TRP A 131 -40.96 -8.25 4.78
CA TRP A 131 -41.59 -7.35 5.75
C TRP A 131 -40.68 -7.14 6.97
N ALA A 132 -40.42 -5.88 7.32
CA ALA A 132 -39.81 -5.53 8.60
C ALA A 132 -40.89 -5.09 9.61
N ARG A 133 -40.63 -5.31 10.91
CA ARG A 133 -41.48 -4.84 12.01
C ARG A 133 -40.71 -3.84 12.86
N ASP A 134 -41.39 -2.77 13.27
CA ASP A 134 -40.83 -1.85 14.26
C ASP A 134 -40.86 -2.43 15.69
N GLY A 135 -40.24 -1.73 16.64
CA GLY A 135 -40.22 -2.10 18.07
C GLY A 135 -41.59 -2.11 18.76
N GLN A 136 -42.68 -1.84 18.03
CA GLN A 136 -44.07 -1.88 18.49
C GLN A 136 -44.91 -2.88 17.67
N GLY A 137 -44.29 -3.69 16.80
CA GLY A 137 -44.93 -4.78 16.08
C GLY A 137 -45.74 -4.38 14.85
N ARG A 138 -45.67 -3.11 14.40
CA ARG A 138 -46.36 -2.65 13.19
C ARG A 138 -45.59 -3.07 11.94
N LYS A 139 -46.31 -3.64 10.96
CA LYS A 139 -45.75 -4.03 9.66
C LYS A 139 -45.75 -2.82 8.73
N PHE A 140 -44.59 -2.50 8.18
CA PHE A 140 -44.47 -1.56 7.08
C PHE A 140 -43.78 -2.27 5.91
N ALA A 141 -44.20 -1.97 4.68
CA ALA A 141 -43.50 -2.44 3.50
C ALA A 141 -42.11 -1.78 3.52
N MET A 142 -41.04 -2.57 3.45
CA MET A 142 -39.77 -2.01 3.02
C MET A 142 -39.98 -1.64 1.56
N ASP A 143 -40.01 -0.34 1.29
CA ASP A 143 -39.81 0.17 -0.06
C ASP A 143 -38.35 -0.11 -0.42
N VAL A 144 -38.07 -1.37 -0.78
CA VAL A 144 -36.91 -1.73 -1.58
C VAL A 144 -37.26 -1.35 -3.01
N ASP A 145 -37.60 -0.07 -3.18
CA ASP A 145 -37.96 0.46 -4.46
C ASP A 145 -36.72 0.29 -5.33
N ARG A 146 -36.94 -0.42 -6.43
CA ARG A 146 -36.01 -0.78 -7.49
C ARG A 146 -34.74 0.06 -7.42
N ALA A 147 -33.60 -0.61 -7.21
CA ALA A 147 -32.31 -0.05 -7.56
C ALA A 147 -32.42 0.46 -9.00
N ALA A 148 -32.59 1.78 -9.12
CA ALA A 148 -32.66 2.46 -10.39
C ALA A 148 -31.41 2.06 -11.17
N ASN A 149 -31.63 1.72 -12.43
CA ASN A 149 -30.56 1.39 -13.36
C ASN A 149 -29.48 2.50 -13.26
N PRO A 150 -28.20 2.20 -12.93
CA PRO A 150 -27.17 3.23 -12.71
C PRO A 150 -26.92 4.14 -13.91
N LEU A 151 -27.44 3.75 -15.08
CA LEU A 151 -27.39 4.51 -16.32
C LEU A 151 -28.57 5.48 -16.51
N GLU A 152 -29.57 5.54 -15.62
CA GLU A 152 -30.62 6.56 -15.68
C GLU A 152 -30.25 7.86 -14.95
N GLU A 153 -29.17 7.86 -14.15
CA GLU A 153 -28.47 9.08 -13.71
C GLU A 153 -27.54 9.66 -14.80
N ALA A 154 -27.68 9.24 -16.06
CA ALA A 154 -26.82 9.58 -17.22
C ALA A 154 -26.92 11.04 -17.73
N GLY A 155 -27.13 12.01 -16.84
CA GLY A 155 -26.96 13.43 -17.13
C GLY A 155 -25.86 14.09 -16.30
N ARG A 156 -25.38 13.46 -15.22
CA ARG A 156 -24.35 14.05 -14.37
C ARG A 156 -22.98 13.52 -14.80
N PRO A 157 -22.02 14.39 -15.16
CA PRO A 157 -20.67 13.94 -15.45
C PRO A 157 -20.10 13.19 -14.24
N PHE A 158 -19.34 12.12 -14.49
CA PHE A 158 -18.63 11.38 -13.45
C PHE A 158 -17.65 12.33 -12.76
N ALA A 159 -18.05 12.85 -11.61
CA ALA A 159 -17.30 13.86 -10.87
C ALA A 159 -16.71 13.28 -9.58
N VAL A 160 -15.50 13.70 -9.23
CA VAL A 160 -14.74 13.22 -8.09
C VAL A 160 -14.35 14.36 -7.16
N SER A 161 -14.63 14.20 -5.87
CA SER A 161 -14.06 15.03 -4.81
C SER A 161 -12.83 14.34 -4.21
N LEU A 162 -11.66 14.97 -4.34
CA LEU A 162 -10.44 14.55 -3.65
C LEU A 162 -10.42 15.12 -2.24
N VAL A 163 -10.27 14.28 -1.22
CA VAL A 163 -10.18 14.71 0.19
C VAL A 163 -8.78 14.41 0.73
N VAL A 164 -8.14 15.42 1.31
CA VAL A 164 -6.77 15.34 1.82
C VAL A 164 -6.69 15.88 3.26
N PRO A 165 -6.52 15.02 4.28
CA PRO A 165 -6.19 15.50 5.63
C PRO A 165 -4.74 16.01 5.65
N VAL A 166 -4.51 17.15 6.30
CA VAL A 166 -3.19 17.77 6.36
C VAL A 166 -2.88 18.30 7.75
N ARG A 167 -1.61 18.18 8.18
CA ARG A 167 -1.11 18.83 9.40
C ARG A 167 0.41 18.92 9.41
N ASN A 168 0.95 20.14 9.45
CA ASN A 168 2.39 20.43 9.48
C ASN A 168 3.16 19.82 8.31
N GLU A 169 2.73 20.13 7.08
CA GLU A 169 3.26 19.59 5.83
C GLU A 169 3.83 20.69 4.93
N ALA A 170 4.26 21.81 5.50
CA ALA A 170 4.79 22.97 4.74
C ALA A 170 5.94 22.60 3.79
N SER A 171 6.72 21.56 4.11
CA SER A 171 7.83 21.09 3.28
C SER A 171 7.43 20.15 2.15
N SER A 172 6.23 19.56 2.18
CA SER A 172 5.79 18.53 1.23
C SER A 172 4.56 18.95 0.42
N ILE A 173 3.78 19.91 0.93
CA ILE A 173 2.47 20.27 0.36
C ILE A 173 2.57 20.85 -1.05
N GLY A 174 3.62 21.59 -1.38
CA GLY A 174 3.86 22.10 -2.73
C GLY A 174 3.98 20.98 -3.76
N ALA A 175 4.77 19.94 -3.47
CA ALA A 175 4.93 18.79 -4.37
C ALA A 175 3.63 17.99 -4.53
N LEU A 176 2.80 17.91 -3.48
CA LEU A 176 1.48 17.29 -3.57
C LEU A 176 0.52 18.12 -4.43
N LEU A 177 0.49 19.44 -4.26
CA LEU A 177 -0.32 20.34 -5.08
C LEU A 177 0.04 20.23 -6.56
N GLU A 178 1.33 20.30 -6.89
CA GLU A 178 1.81 20.12 -8.27
C GLU A 178 1.41 18.76 -8.86
N SER A 179 1.51 17.69 -8.07
CA SER A 179 1.11 16.34 -8.47
C SER A 179 -0.41 16.21 -8.71
N ILE A 180 -1.24 16.81 -7.87
CA ILE A 180 -2.70 16.81 -8.01
C ILE A 180 -3.13 17.68 -9.20
N GLN A 181 -2.52 18.85 -9.37
CA GLN A 181 -2.84 19.76 -10.48
C GLN A 181 -2.36 19.21 -11.83
N GLY A 182 -1.29 18.42 -11.83
CA GLY A 182 -0.75 17.76 -13.02
C GLY A 182 -1.43 16.46 -13.43
N GLN A 183 -2.50 16.02 -12.76
CA GLN A 183 -3.23 14.80 -13.10
C GLN A 183 -3.77 14.84 -14.54
N THR A 184 -3.71 13.72 -15.26
CA THR A 184 -4.35 13.58 -16.59
C THR A 184 -5.86 13.69 -16.52
N LEU A 185 -6.44 13.14 -15.45
CA LEU A 185 -7.82 13.39 -15.03
C LEU A 185 -7.79 14.25 -13.76
N PRO A 186 -7.97 15.58 -13.86
CA PRO A 186 -8.06 16.43 -12.69
C PRO A 186 -9.29 16.06 -11.83
N PRO A 187 -9.19 16.11 -10.49
CA PRO A 187 -10.38 16.08 -9.64
C PRO A 187 -11.22 17.34 -9.86
N ASP A 188 -12.55 17.20 -9.77
CA ASP A 188 -13.51 18.29 -9.92
C ASP A 188 -13.56 19.19 -8.67
N GLU A 189 -13.25 18.61 -7.52
CA GLU A 189 -13.15 19.30 -6.24
C GLU A 189 -11.98 18.74 -5.43
N ILE A 190 -11.23 19.61 -4.75
CA ILE A 190 -10.13 19.22 -3.86
C ILE A 190 -10.40 19.85 -2.49
N VAL A 191 -10.63 19.02 -1.48
CA VAL A 191 -10.90 19.45 -0.11
C VAL A 191 -9.71 19.11 0.78
N PHE A 192 -8.91 20.12 1.09
CA PHE A 192 -7.89 20.01 2.14
C PHE A 192 -8.52 20.28 3.49
N VAL A 193 -8.24 19.41 4.47
CA VAL A 193 -8.71 19.56 5.85
C VAL A 193 -7.53 19.67 6.79
N ASP A 194 -7.28 20.89 7.27
CA ASP A 194 -6.19 21.18 8.19
C ASP A 194 -6.54 20.77 9.63
N GLY A 195 -5.70 19.92 10.21
CA GLY A 195 -5.78 19.42 11.57
C GLY A 195 -5.00 20.25 12.59
N GLY A 196 -4.91 21.56 12.38
CA GLY A 196 -4.28 22.50 13.32
C GLY A 196 -2.79 22.61 13.07
N SER A 197 -2.41 22.93 11.83
CA SER A 197 -1.02 23.21 11.48
C SER A 197 -0.50 24.44 12.21
N LYS A 198 0.78 24.38 12.58
CA LYS A 198 1.52 25.48 13.24
C LYS A 198 2.67 26.01 12.38
N ASP A 199 2.92 25.35 11.25
CA ASP A 199 3.90 25.76 10.26
C ASP A 199 3.21 26.51 9.11
N ASP A 200 3.90 26.61 7.97
CA ASP A 200 3.43 27.34 6.81
C ASP A 200 2.34 26.65 5.97
N THR A 201 1.83 25.50 6.40
CA THR A 201 0.92 24.68 5.57
C THR A 201 -0.34 25.43 5.17
N VAL A 202 -1.01 26.08 6.13
CA VAL A 202 -2.28 26.79 5.90
C VAL A 202 -2.10 27.97 4.96
N ARG A 203 -1.03 28.74 5.09
CA ARG A 203 -0.78 29.89 4.20
C ARG A 203 -0.50 29.43 2.78
N GLN A 204 0.25 28.35 2.58
CA GLN A 204 0.47 27.77 1.25
C GLN A 204 -0.83 27.26 0.62
N LEU A 205 -1.69 26.58 1.39
CA LEU A 205 -2.99 26.10 0.90
C LEU A 205 -3.97 27.24 0.58
N ARG A 206 -4.00 28.31 1.40
CA ARG A 206 -4.79 29.51 1.10
C ARG A 206 -4.33 30.20 -0.17
N ARG A 207 -3.03 30.16 -0.48
CA ARG A 207 -2.51 30.68 -1.75
C ARG A 207 -2.98 29.80 -2.90
N ALA A 208 -2.82 28.48 -2.81
CA ALA A 208 -3.26 27.55 -3.84
C ALA A 208 -4.77 27.67 -4.12
N ALA A 209 -5.59 27.84 -3.08
CA ALA A 209 -7.04 28.07 -3.22
C ALA A 209 -7.42 29.39 -3.92
N ARG A 210 -6.52 30.38 -3.99
CA ARG A 210 -6.72 31.59 -4.80
C ARG A 210 -6.32 31.40 -6.25
N GLU A 211 -5.43 30.45 -6.51
CA GLU A 211 -4.89 30.16 -7.85
C GLU A 211 -5.70 29.06 -8.56
N ASP A 212 -6.43 28.22 -7.82
CA ASP A 212 -7.22 27.11 -8.34
C ASP A 212 -8.56 27.00 -7.59
N GLU A 213 -9.66 27.35 -8.26
CA GLU A 213 -11.02 27.40 -7.69
C GLU A 213 -11.56 26.03 -7.23
N ARG A 214 -10.94 24.94 -7.68
CA ARG A 214 -11.31 23.58 -7.24
C ARG A 214 -10.84 23.30 -5.82
N ILE A 215 -9.85 24.06 -5.33
CA ILE A 215 -9.24 23.86 -4.02
C ILE A 215 -10.04 24.59 -2.94
N ARG A 216 -10.51 23.81 -1.97
CA ARG A 216 -11.16 24.28 -0.75
C ARG A 216 -10.34 23.87 0.47
N LEU A 217 -10.05 24.84 1.33
CA LEU A 217 -9.42 24.60 2.63
C LEU A 217 -10.48 24.64 3.74
N ILE A 218 -10.47 23.65 4.61
CA ILE A 218 -11.26 23.60 5.84
C ILE A 218 -10.29 23.50 7.03
N GLU A 219 -10.31 24.48 7.92
CA GLU A 219 -9.52 24.47 9.15
C GLU A 219 -10.34 23.84 10.28
N ALA A 220 -10.03 22.59 10.63
CA ALA A 220 -10.84 21.75 11.52
C ALA A 220 -10.32 21.71 12.97
N GLY A 221 -9.48 22.68 13.37
CA GLY A 221 -8.83 22.70 14.68
C GLY A 221 -7.90 21.49 14.86
N ASP A 222 -7.78 20.95 16.09
CA ASP A 222 -6.91 19.81 16.40
C ASP A 222 -7.48 18.45 15.89
N ALA A 223 -7.85 18.38 14.62
CA ALA A 223 -8.42 17.17 14.02
C ALA A 223 -7.34 16.08 13.84
N THR A 224 -7.71 14.85 14.16
CA THR A 224 -6.94 13.67 13.74
C THR A 224 -7.13 13.42 12.23
N PRO A 225 -6.31 12.57 11.59
CA PRO A 225 -6.52 12.18 10.19
C PRO A 225 -7.92 11.60 9.93
N GLY A 226 -8.45 10.79 10.85
CA GLY A 226 -9.79 10.22 10.72
C GLY A 226 -10.89 11.28 10.74
N ARG A 227 -10.85 12.18 11.73
CA ARG A 227 -11.76 13.33 11.79
C ARG A 227 -11.61 14.24 10.57
N GLY A 228 -10.37 14.49 10.12
CA GLY A 228 -10.08 15.27 8.93
C GLY A 228 -10.74 14.69 7.67
N ARG A 229 -10.60 13.38 7.45
CA ARG A 229 -11.27 12.69 6.34
C ARG A 229 -12.80 12.78 6.45
N ASN A 230 -13.38 12.55 7.62
CA ASN A 230 -14.83 12.66 7.81
C ASN A 230 -15.36 14.07 7.50
N VAL A 231 -14.69 15.11 8.00
CA VAL A 231 -15.05 16.51 7.72
C VAL A 231 -14.97 16.79 6.22
N GLY A 232 -13.90 16.34 5.56
CA GLY A 232 -13.73 16.52 4.12
C GLY A 232 -14.78 15.79 3.30
N ILE A 233 -15.07 14.53 3.62
CA ILE A 233 -16.11 13.73 2.93
C ILE A 233 -17.50 14.31 3.15
N THR A 234 -17.77 14.84 4.34
CA THR A 234 -19.05 15.51 4.64
C THR A 234 -19.21 16.79 3.80
N ALA A 235 -18.13 17.56 3.65
CA ALA A 235 -18.12 18.81 2.91
C ALA A 235 -18.02 18.64 1.39
N ALA A 236 -17.61 17.46 0.92
CA ALA A 236 -17.49 17.13 -0.50
C ALA A 236 -18.84 17.27 -1.23
N LYS A 237 -18.81 17.71 -2.47
CA LYS A 237 -19.99 17.91 -3.34
C LYS A 237 -20.31 16.67 -4.17
N ASN A 238 -19.30 15.90 -4.56
CA ASN A 238 -19.47 14.79 -5.50
C ASN A 238 -19.73 13.46 -4.79
N GLU A 239 -20.34 12.53 -5.51
CA GLU A 239 -20.63 11.21 -4.95
C GLU A 239 -19.36 10.37 -4.77
N TRP A 240 -18.46 10.42 -5.74
CA TRP A 240 -17.20 9.70 -5.71
C TRP A 240 -16.15 10.49 -4.95
N ILE A 241 -15.55 9.82 -3.96
CA ILE A 241 -14.54 10.39 -3.08
C ILE A 241 -13.22 9.70 -3.37
N ALA A 242 -12.25 10.47 -3.85
CA ALA A 242 -10.85 10.04 -3.86
C ALA A 242 -10.19 10.44 -2.54
N LEU A 243 -9.37 9.55 -1.99
CA LEU A 243 -8.63 9.77 -0.75
C LEU A 243 -7.14 9.69 -1.02
N THR A 244 -6.41 10.69 -0.56
CA THR A 244 -4.95 10.67 -0.48
C THR A 244 -4.44 11.41 0.74
N ASP A 245 -3.17 11.23 1.06
CA ASP A 245 -2.55 11.77 2.27
C ASP A 245 -1.53 12.85 1.94
N ALA A 246 -1.45 13.86 2.79
CA ALA A 246 -0.32 14.78 2.76
C ALA A 246 1.01 14.04 3.01
N GLY A 247 2.08 14.48 2.34
CA GLY A 247 3.36 13.76 2.32
C GLY A 247 3.44 12.58 1.35
N THR A 248 2.41 12.37 0.52
CA THR A 248 2.46 11.47 -0.64
C THR A 248 2.55 12.26 -1.94
N ARG A 249 2.90 11.58 -3.04
CA ARG A 249 2.92 12.15 -4.39
C ARG A 249 2.24 11.19 -5.36
N PRO A 250 0.96 11.42 -5.69
CA PRO A 250 0.27 10.68 -6.76
C PRO A 250 1.02 10.72 -8.11
N GLU A 251 1.03 9.60 -8.82
CA GLU A 251 1.50 9.57 -10.22
C GLU A 251 0.58 10.37 -11.13
N ARG A 252 1.09 10.82 -12.29
CA ARG A 252 0.34 11.70 -13.21
C ARG A 252 -1.01 11.12 -13.66
N THR A 253 -1.13 9.80 -13.73
CA THR A 253 -2.37 9.10 -14.14
C THR A 253 -3.14 8.51 -12.96
N TRP A 254 -2.77 8.81 -11.72
CA TRP A 254 -3.29 8.15 -10.53
C TRP A 254 -4.82 8.17 -10.45
N LEU A 255 -5.44 9.35 -10.56
CA LEU A 255 -6.90 9.45 -10.46
C LEU A 255 -7.60 8.83 -11.67
N GLU A 256 -7.07 9.06 -12.87
CA GLU A 256 -7.56 8.44 -14.12
C GLU A 256 -7.62 6.91 -13.98
N ARG A 257 -6.57 6.29 -13.43
CA ARG A 257 -6.52 4.83 -13.24
C ARG A 257 -7.53 4.31 -12.22
N LEU A 258 -7.85 5.07 -11.18
CA LEU A 258 -8.91 4.70 -10.24
C LEU A 258 -10.28 4.77 -10.91
N VAL A 259 -10.54 5.85 -11.65
CA VAL A 259 -11.81 6.10 -12.35
C VAL A 259 -12.02 5.11 -13.49
N ASP A 260 -10.98 4.74 -14.22
CA ASP A 260 -11.03 3.76 -15.30
C ASP A 260 -11.57 2.40 -14.82
N GLU A 261 -11.21 1.94 -13.61
CA GLU A 261 -11.76 0.68 -13.08
C GLU A 261 -13.27 0.78 -12.87
N VAL A 262 -13.76 1.90 -12.32
CA VAL A 262 -15.21 2.13 -12.14
C VAL A 262 -15.93 2.27 -13.49
N ARG A 263 -15.30 2.89 -14.48
CA ARG A 263 -15.86 2.99 -15.84
C ARG A 263 -15.95 1.64 -16.54
N ARG A 264 -15.01 0.73 -16.27
CA ARG A 264 -15.04 -0.65 -16.80
C ARG A 264 -16.06 -1.52 -16.10
N ASP A 265 -16.23 -1.34 -14.80
CA ASP A 265 -17.19 -2.07 -13.99
C ASP A 265 -17.95 -1.11 -13.07
N THR A 266 -19.16 -0.75 -13.49
CA THR A 266 -20.04 0.19 -12.77
C THR A 266 -20.63 -0.40 -11.49
N SER A 267 -20.44 -1.71 -11.24
CA SER A 267 -20.85 -2.34 -9.98
C SER A 267 -19.87 -2.09 -8.82
N LEU A 268 -18.65 -1.61 -9.13
CA LEU A 268 -17.65 -1.28 -8.13
C LEU A 268 -18.13 -0.14 -7.22
N GLN A 269 -17.87 -0.28 -5.93
CA GLN A 269 -18.19 0.75 -4.93
C GLN A 269 -16.94 1.34 -4.28
N VAL A 270 -15.84 0.58 -4.30
CA VAL A 270 -14.52 0.95 -3.78
C VAL A 270 -13.47 0.45 -4.77
N VAL A 271 -12.46 1.28 -5.03
CA VAL A 271 -11.27 0.89 -5.79
C VAL A 271 -10.05 1.25 -4.96
N PHE A 272 -9.20 0.27 -4.69
CA PHE A 272 -7.90 0.50 -4.05
C PHE A 272 -6.79 0.56 -5.09
N GLY A 273 -5.99 1.61 -5.01
CA GLY A 273 -4.77 1.77 -5.78
C GLY A 273 -3.53 1.28 -5.05
N HIS A 274 -2.40 1.53 -5.70
CA HIS A 274 -1.07 1.10 -5.30
C HIS A 274 -0.35 2.20 -4.52
N TYR A 275 0.50 1.81 -3.57
CA TYR A 275 1.47 2.72 -2.96
C TYR A 275 2.87 2.15 -3.05
N GLU A 276 3.83 3.01 -3.37
CA GLU A 276 5.24 2.64 -3.50
C GLU A 276 6.10 3.50 -2.56
N PRO A 277 6.95 2.90 -1.71
CA PRO A 277 7.88 3.67 -0.92
C PRO A 277 8.94 4.32 -1.80
N VAL A 278 9.24 5.59 -1.55
CA VAL A 278 10.42 6.26 -2.09
C VAL A 278 11.64 5.75 -1.31
N ILE A 279 12.61 5.18 -2.02
CA ILE A 279 13.83 4.61 -1.44
C ILE A 279 15.03 5.30 -2.09
N VAL A 280 15.66 6.24 -1.38
CA VAL A 280 16.86 6.94 -1.87
C VAL A 280 18.12 6.52 -1.12
N SER A 281 17.99 6.18 0.16
CA SER A 281 19.10 5.83 1.03
C SER A 281 19.14 4.34 1.38
N PHE A 282 20.32 3.90 1.85
CA PHE A 282 20.48 2.56 2.40
C PHE A 282 19.55 2.31 3.62
N PHE A 283 19.37 3.32 4.47
CA PHE A 283 18.47 3.24 5.62
C PHE A 283 17.02 3.00 5.18
N GLU A 284 16.53 3.77 4.21
CA GLU A 284 15.16 3.61 3.69
C GLU A 284 14.96 2.27 3.01
N ARG A 285 16.00 1.71 2.36
CA ARG A 285 15.95 0.35 1.83
C ARG A 285 15.75 -0.66 2.95
N CYS A 286 16.51 -0.54 4.05
CA CYS A 286 16.36 -1.41 5.20
C CYS A 286 14.97 -1.24 5.86
N ALA A 287 14.49 -0.01 5.97
CA ALA A 287 13.16 0.32 6.47
C ALA A 287 12.04 -0.27 5.61
N ALA A 288 12.15 -0.17 4.28
CA ALA A 288 11.21 -0.78 3.35
C ALA A 288 11.12 -2.29 3.55
N LEU A 289 12.26 -2.96 3.68
CA LEU A 289 12.33 -4.40 3.93
C LEU A 289 11.89 -4.81 5.33
N ALA A 290 11.97 -3.90 6.31
CA ALA A 290 11.57 -4.17 7.69
C ALA A 290 10.05 -4.09 7.88
N TYR A 291 9.36 -3.10 7.29
CA TYR A 291 7.96 -2.83 7.64
C TYR A 291 7.01 -2.44 6.51
N VAL A 292 7.49 -2.19 5.29
CA VAL A 292 6.56 -1.92 4.17
C VAL A 292 5.95 -3.24 3.73
N SER A 293 4.63 -3.31 3.57
CA SER A 293 3.98 -4.55 3.13
C SER A 293 4.57 -5.06 1.80
N PRO A 294 4.76 -6.37 1.64
CA PRO A 294 5.17 -6.93 0.36
C PRO A 294 4.08 -6.69 -0.69
N ALA A 295 4.48 -6.50 -1.94
CA ALA A 295 3.54 -6.42 -3.04
C ALA A 295 2.87 -7.78 -3.26
N GLN A 296 1.59 -7.76 -3.60
CA GLN A 296 0.74 -8.93 -3.79
C GLN A 296 0.13 -8.91 -5.18
N ARG A 297 -0.06 -10.10 -5.77
CA ARG A 297 -0.73 -10.23 -7.06
C ARG A 297 -2.22 -9.93 -6.88
N ARG A 298 -2.74 -8.97 -7.64
CA ARG A 298 -4.15 -8.59 -7.74
C ARG A 298 -4.59 -8.63 -9.21
N PRO A 299 -5.89 -8.56 -9.51
CA PRO A 299 -6.35 -8.25 -10.86
C PRO A 299 -5.63 -7.00 -11.39
N GLY A 300 -5.17 -7.05 -12.64
CA GLY A 300 -4.44 -5.94 -13.27
C GLY A 300 -2.93 -5.89 -12.99
N GLY A 301 -2.39 -6.62 -12.00
CA GLY A 301 -0.94 -6.59 -11.74
C GLY A 301 -0.50 -6.81 -10.30
N MET A 302 0.76 -6.44 -10.03
CA MET A 302 1.35 -6.49 -8.69
C MET A 302 1.10 -5.16 -7.99
N MET A 303 0.60 -5.17 -6.75
CA MET A 303 0.40 -3.94 -5.96
C MET A 303 0.54 -4.19 -4.47
N ARG A 304 0.88 -3.13 -3.72
CA ARG A 304 0.80 -3.03 -2.27
C ARG A 304 -0.53 -2.37 -1.92
N GLY A 305 -1.23 -2.96 -0.96
CA GLY A 305 -2.54 -2.48 -0.54
C GLY A 305 -3.40 -3.61 0.03
N PRO A 306 -4.66 -3.31 0.41
CA PRO A 306 -5.38 -2.04 0.21
C PRO A 306 -4.76 -0.86 0.98
N SER A 307 -4.98 0.37 0.48
CA SER A 307 -4.49 1.61 1.12
C SER A 307 -5.50 2.73 0.95
N ILE A 308 -5.88 3.39 2.05
CA ILE A 308 -6.78 4.56 2.01
C ILE A 308 -6.12 5.77 1.34
N ALA A 309 -4.80 5.88 1.38
CA ALA A 309 -4.08 6.98 0.72
C ALA A 309 -4.11 6.90 -0.82
N SER A 310 -4.53 5.76 -1.37
CA SER A 310 -4.76 5.54 -2.80
C SER A 310 -6.09 4.81 -2.94
N ALA A 311 -7.20 5.54 -2.76
CA ALA A 311 -8.54 4.94 -2.83
C ALA A 311 -9.54 5.85 -3.53
N LEU A 312 -10.51 5.24 -4.21
CA LEU A 312 -11.71 5.87 -4.74
C LEU A 312 -12.93 5.11 -4.20
N LEU A 313 -13.88 5.78 -3.59
CA LEU A 313 -15.07 5.15 -3.02
C LEU A 313 -16.33 5.99 -3.20
N ARG A 314 -17.49 5.34 -3.29
CA ARG A 314 -18.77 6.07 -3.20
C ARG A 314 -18.97 6.58 -1.78
N ARG A 315 -19.53 7.78 -1.63
CA ARG A 315 -19.90 8.36 -0.32
C ARG A 315 -20.78 7.42 0.51
N SER A 316 -21.62 6.62 -0.14
CA SER A 316 -22.46 5.61 0.51
C SER A 316 -21.66 4.54 1.26
N VAL A 317 -20.48 4.15 0.76
CA VAL A 317 -19.56 3.23 1.44
C VAL A 317 -19.08 3.83 2.75
N TRP A 318 -18.62 5.09 2.72
CA TRP A 318 -18.19 5.79 3.93
C TRP A 318 -19.32 5.88 4.97
N ARG A 319 -20.53 6.21 4.53
CA ARG A 319 -21.71 6.31 5.41
C ARG A 319 -22.06 4.96 6.03
N ALA A 320 -22.12 3.90 5.24
CA ALA A 320 -22.47 2.57 5.69
C ALA A 320 -21.40 1.96 6.62
N ALA A 321 -20.12 2.22 6.37
CA ALA A 321 -19.02 1.80 7.24
C ALA A 321 -18.91 2.60 8.55
N GLY A 322 -19.77 3.62 8.77
CA GLY A 322 -19.77 4.44 9.98
C GLY A 322 -18.68 5.51 10.05
N GLY A 323 -18.02 5.79 8.92
CA GLY A 323 -16.91 6.74 8.81
C GLY A 323 -15.62 6.33 9.51
N PHE A 324 -14.63 7.23 9.50
CA PHE A 324 -13.34 6.99 10.15
C PHE A 324 -13.43 7.29 11.65
N PRO A 325 -12.87 6.45 12.54
CA PRO A 325 -12.79 6.80 13.95
C PRO A 325 -11.83 7.98 14.17
N ASP A 326 -12.09 8.81 15.18
CA ASP A 326 -11.26 9.98 15.52
C ASP A 326 -9.96 9.54 16.23
N LEU A 327 -9.05 8.94 15.47
CA LEU A 327 -7.79 8.40 15.94
C LEU A 327 -6.62 8.95 15.12
N ARG A 328 -5.48 9.14 15.78
CA ARG A 328 -4.24 9.62 15.13
C ARG A 328 -3.57 8.57 14.26
N ALA A 329 -3.82 7.29 14.54
CA ALA A 329 -3.34 6.16 13.76
C ALA A 329 -4.29 4.97 13.95
N ALA A 330 -4.28 4.06 12.98
CA ALA A 330 -5.18 2.89 12.86
C ALA A 330 -6.63 3.22 12.47
N GLU A 331 -6.95 4.49 12.23
CA GLU A 331 -8.27 4.91 11.75
C GLU A 331 -8.60 4.34 10.37
N ASP A 332 -7.60 4.29 9.49
CA ASP A 332 -7.66 3.71 8.16
C ASP A 332 -7.87 2.20 8.21
N LEU A 333 -7.16 1.50 9.10
CA LEU A 333 -7.28 0.06 9.29
C LEU A 333 -8.68 -0.32 9.78
N ILE A 334 -9.22 0.41 10.75
CA ILE A 334 -10.57 0.15 11.28
C ILE A 334 -11.62 0.41 10.19
N PHE A 335 -11.47 1.48 9.42
CA PHE A 335 -12.37 1.77 8.31
C PHE A 335 -12.31 0.72 7.19
N MET A 336 -11.11 0.26 6.81
CA MET A 336 -10.96 -0.81 5.81
C MET A 336 -11.52 -2.16 6.31
N GLU A 337 -11.42 -2.46 7.61
CA GLU A 337 -12.09 -3.62 8.19
C GLU A 337 -13.61 -3.51 8.10
N ALA A 338 -14.18 -2.33 8.41
CA ALA A 338 -15.60 -2.09 8.24
C ALA A 338 -16.05 -2.29 6.79
N ILE A 339 -15.29 -1.76 5.81
CA ILE A 339 -15.54 -2.02 4.37
C ILE A 339 -15.60 -3.51 4.07
N ASN A 340 -14.62 -4.29 4.56
CA ASN A 340 -14.57 -5.74 4.32
C ASN A 340 -15.74 -6.48 4.97
N HIS A 341 -16.27 -6.00 6.10
CA HIS A 341 -17.41 -6.61 6.78
C HIS A 341 -18.75 -6.34 6.09
N HIS A 342 -18.89 -5.24 5.35
CA HIS A 342 -20.12 -4.86 4.65
C HIS A 342 -20.29 -5.51 3.26
N GLY A 343 -19.29 -6.26 2.77
CA GLY A 343 -19.42 -7.00 1.51
C GLY A 343 -19.51 -6.13 0.25
N PHE A 344 -18.98 -4.90 0.29
CA PHE A 344 -18.95 -4.02 -0.88
C PHE A 344 -18.17 -4.62 -2.05
N THR A 345 -18.54 -4.26 -3.28
CA THR A 345 -17.77 -4.64 -4.46
C THR A 345 -16.48 -3.83 -4.54
N ILE A 346 -15.34 -4.51 -4.43
CA ILE A 346 -14.00 -3.91 -4.37
C ILE A 346 -13.23 -4.20 -5.67
N GLY A 347 -12.80 -3.13 -6.33
CA GLY A 347 -11.87 -3.14 -7.46
C GLY A 347 -10.43 -2.87 -7.02
N TRP A 348 -9.50 -3.18 -7.93
CA TRP A 348 -8.06 -3.01 -7.72
C TRP A 348 -7.48 -2.26 -8.92
N ALA A 349 -6.73 -1.19 -8.66
CA ALA A 349 -6.08 -0.39 -9.68
C ALA A 349 -4.55 -0.38 -9.46
N PRO A 350 -3.81 -1.44 -9.86
CA PRO A 350 -2.36 -1.47 -9.71
C PRO A 350 -1.62 -0.31 -10.38
N GLY A 351 -2.20 0.27 -11.44
CA GLY A 351 -1.66 1.45 -12.12
C GLY A 351 -1.90 2.78 -11.39
N ALA A 352 -2.79 2.82 -10.39
CA ALA A 352 -3.05 4.02 -9.59
C ALA A 352 -2.00 4.15 -8.48
N VAL A 353 -0.80 4.59 -8.83
CA VAL A 353 0.35 4.63 -7.91
C VAL A 353 0.42 5.96 -7.16
N ILE A 354 0.65 5.90 -5.86
CA ILE A 354 1.16 7.01 -5.06
C ILE A 354 2.57 6.70 -4.57
N TRP A 355 3.43 7.72 -4.52
CA TRP A 355 4.74 7.63 -3.90
C TRP A 355 4.67 8.08 -2.44
N TRP A 356 5.17 7.25 -1.53
CA TRP A 356 5.17 7.54 -0.10
C TRP A 356 6.59 7.66 0.44
N GLN A 357 6.88 8.77 1.12
CA GLN A 357 8.18 8.97 1.75
C GLN A 357 8.30 8.22 3.08
N LEU A 358 9.33 7.38 3.17
CA LEU A 358 9.71 6.74 4.42
C LEU A 358 10.31 7.77 5.39
N GLN A 359 10.36 7.41 6.67
CA GLN A 359 11.06 8.26 7.63
C GLN A 359 12.56 8.27 7.29
N PRO A 360 13.23 9.43 7.27
CA PRO A 360 14.61 9.52 6.78
C PRO A 360 15.65 9.03 7.79
N SER A 361 15.25 8.72 9.03
CA SER A 361 16.18 8.28 10.07
C SER A 361 15.55 7.30 11.07
N LEU A 362 16.42 6.57 11.76
CA LEU A 362 16.04 5.59 12.77
C LEU A 362 15.26 6.25 13.92
N GLY A 363 15.73 7.40 14.42
CA GLY A 363 15.05 8.13 15.50
C GLY A 363 13.67 8.67 15.12
N ARG A 364 13.44 9.05 13.85
CA ARG A 364 12.10 9.39 13.36
C ARG A 364 11.22 8.15 13.21
N THR A 365 11.80 7.04 12.76
CA THR A 365 11.12 5.74 12.67
C THR A 365 10.65 5.26 14.04
N ILE A 366 11.52 5.26 15.06
CA ILE A 366 11.16 4.88 16.44
C ILE A 366 9.99 5.73 16.95
N ARG A 367 10.07 7.07 16.83
CA ARG A 367 8.98 7.97 17.27
C ARG A 367 7.66 7.66 16.56
N LYS A 368 7.72 7.38 15.25
CA LYS A 368 6.54 6.98 14.47
C LYS A 368 5.94 5.67 14.98
N PHE A 369 6.76 4.64 15.20
CA PHE A 369 6.29 3.34 15.66
C PHE A 369 5.82 3.32 17.12
N VAL A 370 6.40 4.15 18.00
CA VAL A 370 5.87 4.40 19.36
C VAL A 370 4.46 4.97 19.25
N SER A 371 4.26 5.98 18.40
CA SER A 371 2.93 6.56 18.16
C SER A 371 1.96 5.52 17.60
N TYR A 372 2.35 4.76 16.59
CA TYR A 372 1.51 3.71 15.99
C TYR A 372 1.10 2.66 17.01
N SER A 373 2.06 2.15 17.79
CA SER A 373 1.81 1.18 18.85
C SER A 373 0.84 1.73 19.90
N ARG A 374 1.09 2.93 20.40
CA ARG A 374 0.24 3.57 21.42
C ARG A 374 -1.21 3.73 20.97
N HIS A 375 -1.43 4.17 19.73
CA HIS A 375 -2.78 4.36 19.21
C HIS A 375 -3.48 3.04 18.87
N ASN A 376 -2.75 2.02 18.38
CA ASN A 376 -3.32 0.68 18.19
C ASN A 376 -3.79 0.07 19.51
N VAL A 377 -3.01 0.23 20.60
CA VAL A 377 -3.40 -0.25 21.93
C VAL A 377 -4.64 0.49 22.43
N ARG A 378 -4.66 1.82 22.29
CA ARG A 378 -5.84 2.64 22.62
C ARG A 378 -7.06 2.28 21.78
N ALA A 379 -6.88 1.73 20.59
CA ALA A 379 -7.96 1.27 19.72
C ALA A 379 -8.40 -0.18 19.99
N GLY A 380 -7.83 -0.86 21.00
CA GLY A 380 -8.16 -2.27 21.30
C GLY A 380 -7.58 -3.26 20.29
N ARG A 381 -6.54 -2.88 19.54
CA ARG A 381 -5.99 -3.65 18.40
C ARG A 381 -4.74 -4.44 18.75
N GLN A 382 -4.45 -4.65 20.03
CA GLN A 382 -3.25 -5.36 20.50
C GLN A 382 -3.13 -6.78 19.92
N ARG A 383 -4.29 -7.44 19.71
CA ARG A 383 -4.35 -8.80 19.14
C ARG A 383 -3.74 -8.94 17.75
N TYR A 384 -3.76 -7.86 16.96
CA TYR A 384 -3.30 -7.88 15.57
C TYR A 384 -1.79 -7.67 15.40
N TRP A 385 -1.11 -7.16 16.44
CA TRP A 385 0.31 -6.80 16.34
C TRP A 385 1.07 -7.19 17.62
N HIS A 386 0.70 -6.58 18.75
CA HIS A 386 1.43 -6.65 20.01
C HIS A 386 1.52 -8.05 20.60
N TYR A 387 0.42 -8.80 20.63
CA TYR A 387 0.41 -10.14 21.22
C TYR A 387 1.26 -11.13 20.44
N GLY A 388 1.37 -10.95 19.13
CA GLY A 388 2.26 -11.75 18.31
C GLY A 388 3.72 -11.54 18.68
N LEU A 389 4.10 -10.27 18.83
CA LEU A 389 5.45 -9.87 19.21
C LEU A 389 5.78 -10.29 20.65
N ALA A 390 4.87 -10.10 21.60
CA ALA A 390 5.06 -10.53 22.98
C ALA A 390 5.32 -12.03 23.09
N ARG A 391 4.52 -12.86 22.38
CA ARG A 391 4.73 -14.31 22.37
C ARG A 391 6.10 -14.71 21.81
N LEU A 392 6.56 -14.03 20.76
CA LEU A 392 7.90 -14.26 20.21
C LEU A 392 8.99 -14.00 21.26
N TYR A 393 8.94 -12.87 21.96
CA TYR A 393 9.95 -12.54 22.98
C TYR A 393 9.82 -13.39 24.24
N LEU A 394 8.59 -13.74 24.67
CA LEU A 394 8.35 -14.65 25.79
C LEU A 394 8.90 -16.04 25.51
N ALA A 395 8.80 -16.54 24.27
CA ALA A 395 9.38 -17.81 23.88
C ALA A 395 10.92 -17.82 23.97
N CYS A 396 11.58 -16.66 23.92
CA CYS A 396 13.03 -16.55 24.09
C CYS A 396 13.47 -16.61 25.56
N VAL A 397 12.61 -16.24 26.53
CA VAL A 397 12.95 -16.15 27.96
C VAL A 397 13.57 -17.42 28.54
N PRO A 398 13.01 -18.64 28.36
CA PRO A 398 13.60 -19.85 28.94
C PRO A 398 15.01 -20.13 28.38
N PHE A 399 15.23 -19.87 27.09
CA PHE A 399 16.55 -20.07 26.45
C PHE A 399 17.57 -19.05 26.94
N ILE A 400 17.14 -17.81 27.18
CA ILE A 400 18.01 -16.78 27.76
C ILE A 400 18.37 -17.16 29.20
N ALA A 401 17.42 -17.63 30.01
CA ALA A 401 17.67 -18.08 31.37
C ALA A 401 18.66 -19.27 31.40
N LEU A 402 18.45 -20.29 30.57
CA LEU A 402 19.41 -21.40 30.41
C LEU A 402 20.79 -20.92 29.92
N GLY A 403 20.81 -19.90 29.07
CA GLY A 403 22.01 -19.21 28.59
C GLY A 403 22.86 -18.63 29.71
N LEU A 404 22.20 -17.95 30.65
CA LEU A 404 22.83 -17.28 31.79
C LEU A 404 23.19 -18.25 32.91
N MET A 405 22.38 -19.30 33.13
CA MET A 405 22.54 -20.23 34.26
C MET A 405 23.45 -21.43 33.96
N HIS A 406 23.49 -21.88 32.70
CA HIS A 406 24.18 -23.12 32.34
C HIS A 406 25.24 -22.93 31.26
N SER A 407 24.86 -22.41 30.09
CA SER A 407 25.78 -22.31 28.96
C SER A 407 25.27 -21.35 27.89
N LEU A 408 26.18 -20.51 27.38
CA LEU A 408 25.90 -19.57 26.28
C LEU A 408 25.36 -20.24 25.01
N PHE A 409 25.53 -21.55 24.83
CA PHE A 409 24.94 -22.32 23.74
C PHE A 409 23.43 -22.08 23.59
N TRP A 410 22.70 -21.96 24.71
CA TRP A 410 21.26 -21.74 24.67
C TRP A 410 20.84 -20.39 24.05
N LEU A 411 21.75 -19.41 23.99
CA LEU A 411 21.52 -18.15 23.29
C LEU A 411 21.50 -18.32 21.75
N ALA A 412 21.98 -19.45 21.22
CA ALA A 412 21.90 -19.74 19.78
C ALA A 412 20.45 -19.83 19.29
N VAL A 413 19.52 -20.33 20.12
CA VAL A 413 18.11 -20.47 19.75
C VAL A 413 17.45 -19.11 19.44
N PRO A 414 17.42 -18.13 20.37
CA PRO A 414 16.87 -16.81 20.06
C PRO A 414 17.67 -16.07 18.99
N ALA A 415 18.99 -16.27 18.90
CA ALA A 415 19.80 -15.68 17.84
C ALA A 415 19.40 -16.19 16.45
N LEU A 416 19.31 -17.52 16.26
CA LEU A 416 18.86 -18.13 15.01
C LEU A 416 17.41 -17.73 14.68
N GLY A 417 16.53 -17.63 15.68
CA GLY A 417 15.17 -17.13 15.51
C GLY A 417 15.13 -15.68 14.99
N ALA A 418 15.97 -14.80 15.54
CA ALA A 418 16.09 -13.42 15.07
C ALA A 418 16.64 -13.36 13.63
N LEU A 419 17.68 -14.13 13.32
CA LEU A 419 18.23 -14.24 11.96
C LEU A 419 17.17 -14.76 10.97
N ALA A 420 16.44 -15.82 11.32
CA ALA A 420 15.37 -16.37 10.49
C ALA A 420 14.26 -15.35 10.23
N ARG A 421 13.90 -14.55 11.26
CA ARG A 421 12.90 -13.48 11.12
C ARG A 421 13.37 -12.38 10.16
N VAL A 422 14.64 -11.98 10.21
CA VAL A 422 15.22 -11.02 9.26
C VAL A 422 15.24 -11.60 7.83
N ALA A 423 15.73 -12.84 7.69
CA ALA A 423 15.77 -13.55 6.42
C ALA A 423 14.38 -13.62 5.78
N LYS A 424 13.36 -13.99 6.56
CA LYS A 424 11.97 -14.05 6.12
C LYS A 424 11.47 -12.68 5.63
N ASN A 425 11.76 -11.60 6.36
CA ASN A 425 11.30 -10.26 5.97
C ASN A 425 11.91 -9.78 4.66
N ILE A 426 13.21 -10.04 4.45
CA ILE A 426 13.89 -9.78 3.19
C ILE A 426 13.31 -10.66 2.08
N TRP A 427 13.09 -11.95 2.36
CA TRP A 427 12.57 -12.91 1.38
C TRP A 427 11.19 -12.54 0.86
N ASP A 428 10.27 -12.18 1.77
CA ASP A 428 8.89 -11.82 1.42
C ASP A 428 8.83 -10.52 0.60
N ARG A 429 9.81 -9.62 0.78
CA ARG A 429 9.87 -8.30 0.14
C ARG A 429 10.96 -8.20 -0.93
N ARG A 430 11.51 -9.34 -1.36
CA ARG A 430 12.51 -9.38 -2.44
C ARG A 430 11.89 -9.11 -3.81
N GLU A 431 10.58 -9.31 -3.94
CA GLU A 431 9.86 -9.22 -5.21
C GLU A 431 10.52 -10.11 -6.28
N SER A 432 10.92 -9.54 -7.42
CA SER A 432 11.62 -10.22 -8.52
C SER A 432 13.15 -10.18 -8.40
N ARG A 433 13.71 -9.69 -7.28
CA ARG A 433 15.16 -9.57 -7.11
C ARG A 433 15.83 -10.93 -6.85
N SER A 434 17.10 -11.02 -7.24
CA SER A 434 17.90 -12.25 -7.18
C SER A 434 18.21 -12.71 -5.74
N LEU A 435 18.57 -13.98 -5.60
CA LEU A 435 18.99 -14.53 -4.31
C LEU A 435 20.24 -13.82 -3.75
N LEU A 436 21.23 -13.52 -4.60
CA LEU A 436 22.44 -12.78 -4.18
C LEU A 436 22.11 -11.39 -3.63
N TRP A 437 21.09 -10.73 -4.19
CA TRP A 437 20.60 -9.46 -3.66
C TRP A 437 19.99 -9.62 -2.26
N ALA A 438 19.23 -10.69 -2.03
CA ALA A 438 18.62 -10.97 -0.73
C ALA A 438 19.66 -11.34 0.34
N LEU A 439 20.76 -12.01 -0.04
CA LEU A 439 21.83 -12.46 0.85
C LEU A 439 22.88 -11.38 1.18
N ASN A 440 22.67 -10.12 0.80
CA ASN A 440 23.61 -9.04 1.12
C ASN A 440 23.77 -8.87 2.65
N PRO A 441 24.98 -9.04 3.21
CA PRO A 441 25.18 -9.06 4.67
C PRO A 441 24.94 -7.71 5.32
N PHE A 442 25.29 -6.60 4.65
CA PHE A 442 25.03 -5.25 5.17
C PHE A 442 23.53 -4.98 5.24
N GLN A 443 22.78 -5.34 4.20
CA GLN A 443 21.32 -5.24 4.19
C GLN A 443 20.70 -6.09 5.30
N PHE A 444 21.19 -7.33 5.48
CA PHE A 444 20.72 -8.21 6.54
C PHE A 444 20.91 -7.59 7.93
N ALA A 445 22.11 -7.08 8.23
CA ALA A 445 22.40 -6.40 9.47
C ALA A 445 21.54 -5.14 9.65
N GLY A 446 21.42 -4.30 8.61
CA GLY A 446 20.64 -3.06 8.64
C GLY A 446 19.15 -3.31 8.86
N VAL A 447 18.56 -4.30 8.20
CA VAL A 447 17.17 -4.72 8.43
C VAL A 447 16.99 -5.23 9.86
N GLY A 448 17.92 -6.04 10.36
CA GLY A 448 17.90 -6.52 11.75
C GLY A 448 17.89 -5.38 12.78
N VAL A 449 18.72 -4.35 12.59
CA VAL A 449 18.72 -3.16 13.45
C VAL A 449 17.38 -2.43 13.40
N VAL A 450 16.85 -2.15 12.21
CA VAL A 450 15.57 -1.44 12.06
C VAL A 450 14.43 -2.22 12.71
N MET A 451 14.36 -3.53 12.49
CA MET A 451 13.33 -4.39 13.07
C MET A 451 13.40 -4.41 14.59
N THR A 452 14.60 -4.54 15.17
CA THR A 452 14.78 -4.53 16.63
C THR A 452 14.34 -3.20 17.24
N CYS A 453 14.66 -2.07 16.58
CA CYS A 453 14.21 -0.75 17.02
C CYS A 453 12.69 -0.58 16.91
N ILE A 454 12.05 -1.17 15.90
CA ILE A 454 10.59 -1.18 15.78
C ILE A 454 9.96 -2.03 16.88
N ASP A 455 10.55 -3.17 17.22
CA ASP A 455 10.06 -4.03 18.30
C ASP A 455 10.15 -3.29 19.65
N PHE A 456 11.29 -2.64 19.92
CA PHE A 456 11.45 -1.77 21.08
C PHE A 456 10.40 -0.65 21.10
N ALA A 457 10.23 0.08 19.99
CA ALA A 457 9.23 1.13 19.86
C ALA A 457 7.80 0.61 20.08
N THR A 458 7.53 -0.63 19.67
CA THR A 458 6.24 -1.30 19.85
C THR A 458 5.96 -1.52 21.32
N PHE A 459 6.90 -2.11 22.07
CA PHE A 459 6.73 -2.30 23.51
C PHE A 459 6.66 -0.98 24.27
N TRP A 460 7.50 0.00 23.91
CA TRP A 460 7.48 1.31 24.54
C TRP A 460 6.12 2.02 24.35
N GLY A 461 5.60 2.05 23.12
CA GLY A 461 4.28 2.63 22.85
C GLY A 461 3.13 1.89 23.55
N TRP A 462 3.30 0.58 23.77
CA TRP A 462 2.34 -0.22 24.54
C TRP A 462 2.34 0.18 26.02
N VAL A 463 3.52 0.28 26.63
CA VAL A 463 3.67 0.76 28.02
C VAL A 463 3.10 2.17 28.18
N GLU A 464 3.39 3.09 27.24
CA GLU A 464 2.85 4.46 27.27
C GLU A 464 1.31 4.48 27.23
N ALA A 465 0.70 3.60 26.44
CA ALA A 465 -0.76 3.52 26.33
C ALA A 465 -1.42 3.07 27.64
N LEU A 466 -0.77 2.17 28.39
CA LEU A 466 -1.27 1.69 29.68
C LEU A 466 -1.16 2.74 30.80
N HIS A 467 -0.10 3.54 30.80
CA HIS A 467 0.15 4.55 31.84
C HIS A 467 -0.54 5.89 31.60
N ARG A 468 -0.91 6.20 30.35
CA ARG A 468 -1.64 7.43 30.00
C ARG A 468 -3.03 7.07 29.47
N PRO A 469 -4.00 6.77 30.36
CA PRO A 469 -5.38 6.51 29.95
C PRO A 469 -5.91 7.67 29.10
N ARG A 470 -6.88 7.36 28.23
CA ARG A 470 -7.54 8.35 27.36
C ARG A 470 -7.94 9.58 28.19
N SER A 471 -7.61 10.78 27.71
CA SER A 471 -8.20 12.00 28.28
C SER A 471 -9.72 11.86 28.21
N ALA A 472 -10.39 12.10 29.34
CA ALA A 472 -11.84 12.07 29.46
C ALA A 472 -12.46 12.97 28.37
N GLY A 473 -13.09 12.39 27.36
CA GLY A 473 -13.60 13.11 26.18
C GLY A 473 -13.49 12.36 24.86
N SER A 474 -12.70 11.29 24.77
CA SER A 474 -12.70 10.40 23.60
C SER A 474 -13.65 9.22 23.81
N SER A 475 -14.80 9.25 23.14
CA SER A 475 -15.78 8.15 23.14
C SER A 475 -15.12 6.83 22.70
N PRO A 476 -15.45 5.69 23.33
CA PRO A 476 -14.95 4.39 22.86
C PRO A 476 -15.46 4.10 21.44
N PRO A 477 -14.66 3.42 20.60
CA PRO A 477 -15.11 2.96 19.30
C PRO A 477 -16.33 2.04 19.47
N ALA A 478 -17.28 2.11 18.52
CA ALA A 478 -18.59 1.47 18.62
C ALA A 478 -18.54 -0.05 18.88
N GLY A 479 -17.43 -0.73 18.58
CA GLY A 479 -17.27 -2.18 18.78
C GLY A 479 -17.01 -2.65 20.23
N GLU A 480 -16.85 -1.74 21.20
CA GLU A 480 -16.56 -2.12 22.60
C GLU A 480 -17.83 -2.26 23.46
N ARG A 481 -18.99 -1.77 22.99
CA ARG A 481 -20.27 -1.93 23.71
C ARG A 481 -20.81 -3.37 23.63
N ASP A 482 -20.55 -4.07 22.53
CA ASP A 482 -21.12 -5.41 22.31
C ASP A 482 -20.35 -6.52 23.05
N LEU A 483 -19.07 -6.30 23.38
CA LEU A 483 -18.26 -7.30 24.11
C LEU A 483 -18.43 -7.25 25.62
N MET A 484 -18.89 -6.12 26.18
CA MET A 484 -19.16 -6.00 27.62
C MET A 484 -20.61 -6.32 28.01
N ALA A 485 -21.53 -6.37 27.04
CA ALA A 485 -22.94 -6.73 27.27
C ALA A 485 -23.21 -8.25 27.19
N GLY A 486 -22.33 -9.03 26.55
CA GLY A 486 -22.49 -10.49 26.38
C GLY A 486 -22.01 -11.35 27.56
N GLY A 487 -21.65 -10.74 28.69
CA GLY A 487 -21.06 -11.41 29.85
C GLY A 487 -21.94 -11.43 31.10
N LYS A 488 -23.27 -11.43 30.96
CA LYS A 488 -24.22 -11.79 32.02
C LYS A 488 -25.46 -12.42 31.38
N GLY A 489 -25.47 -13.74 31.35
CA GLY A 489 -26.57 -14.58 30.89
C GLY A 489 -26.25 -16.02 31.22
#